data_AF-A0A6N7Q293-F1
#
_entry.id   AF-A0A6N7Q293-F1
#
_cell.length_a   1.000
_cell.length_b   1.000
_cell.length_c   1.000
_cell.angle_alpha   90.00
_cell.angle_beta   90.00
_cell.angle_gamma   90.00
#
_symmetry.space_group_name_H-M   'P 1'
#
loop_
_entity.id
_entity.type
_entity.pdbx_description
1 polymer ?
#
loop_
_entity_poly.entity_id
_entity_poly.type
_entity_poly.pdbx_seq_one_letter_code
_entity_poly.pdbx_strand_id
1 'polypeptide(L)'
;MSNLREVLITVSSLQTSDRYLAKSYPDKDYDNNGLHELYEVPVYKVFLDGTDADGKPQRREWTALRFMPYWNDPKMPEPGHEADTKGWVNSGIHFHKKQHVLHYNPHYTVRNTTSAFFGSIKVRKHFLIHAGPVSLANIGWGSAGCVEIIGSFDEFRLHLIQMAGSSQTDITAGMLEIVAARKLLVQYDMATPPNIKSALRGEIMPRRS
;
A
#
# COMPACT_ATOMS: atom_id res chain seq x y z
N MET A 1 27.32 -10.84 -16.41
CA MET A 1 25.86 -10.67 -16.58
C MET A 1 25.23 -10.93 -15.22
N SER A 2 24.32 -10.09 -14.71
CA SER A 2 23.72 -10.35 -13.40
C SER A 2 22.73 -11.51 -13.50
N ASN A 3 22.81 -12.46 -12.58
CA ASN A 3 21.92 -13.64 -12.51
C ASN A 3 20.56 -13.30 -11.87
N LEU A 4 20.13 -12.04 -11.94
CA LEU A 4 18.90 -11.61 -11.31
C LEU A 4 17.68 -12.19 -12.03
N ARG A 5 16.76 -12.73 -11.24
CA ARG A 5 15.51 -13.35 -11.68
C ARG A 5 14.35 -12.38 -11.56
N GLU A 6 13.33 -12.60 -12.37
CA GLU A 6 12.10 -11.82 -12.27
C GLU A 6 11.33 -12.14 -10.99
N VAL A 7 10.76 -11.10 -10.39
CA VAL A 7 9.83 -11.19 -9.26
C VAL A 7 8.61 -10.35 -9.57
N LEU A 8 7.42 -10.92 -9.40
CA LEU A 8 6.14 -10.27 -9.63
C LEU A 8 5.43 -10.04 -8.30
N ILE A 9 5.05 -8.79 -8.05
CA ILE A 9 4.07 -8.42 -7.02
C ILE A 9 2.68 -8.47 -7.66
N THR A 10 1.81 -9.32 -7.13
CA THR A 10 0.38 -9.34 -7.48
C THR A 10 -0.43 -8.81 -6.32
N VAL A 11 -0.99 -7.60 -6.47
CA VAL A 11 -2.02 -7.08 -5.57
C VAL A 11 -3.35 -7.71 -5.98
N SER A 12 -3.75 -8.75 -5.26
CA SER A 12 -4.86 -9.61 -5.71
C SER A 12 -6.23 -9.00 -5.42
N SER A 13 -7.27 -9.59 -6.00
CA SER A 13 -8.67 -9.32 -5.66
C SER A 13 -9.18 -10.16 -4.48
N LEU A 14 -8.36 -11.08 -3.95
CA LEU A 14 -8.74 -11.99 -2.88
C LEU A 14 -8.68 -11.26 -1.54
N GLN A 15 -9.85 -11.13 -0.90
CA GLN A 15 -9.95 -10.63 0.47
C GLN A 15 -9.60 -11.75 1.46
N THR A 16 -8.99 -11.39 2.58
CA THR A 16 -8.97 -12.27 3.76
C THR A 16 -10.28 -12.12 4.54
N SER A 17 -10.47 -12.92 5.60
CA SER A 17 -11.57 -12.71 6.54
C SER A 17 -11.36 -11.48 7.44
N ASP A 18 -10.17 -10.89 7.42
CA ASP A 18 -9.80 -9.81 8.32
C ASP A 18 -10.33 -8.46 7.86
N ARG A 19 -10.50 -7.59 8.85
CA ARG A 19 -10.94 -6.21 8.67
C ARG A 19 -9.97 -5.28 9.37
N TYR A 20 -9.84 -4.08 8.82
CA TYR A 20 -9.00 -3.03 9.38
C TYR A 20 -9.82 -1.75 9.57
N LEU A 21 -9.53 -1.00 10.64
CA LEU A 21 -10.16 0.29 10.91
C LEU A 21 -9.27 1.41 10.38
N ALA A 22 -9.68 2.01 9.27
CA ALA A 22 -8.97 3.08 8.57
C ALA A 22 -9.60 4.46 8.82
N LYS A 23 -8.79 5.51 8.79
CA LYS A 23 -9.27 6.89 8.73
C LYS A 23 -9.37 7.34 7.27
N SER A 24 -10.30 8.23 6.96
CA SER A 24 -10.30 8.91 5.68
C SER A 24 -9.10 9.85 5.53
N TYR A 25 -8.78 10.15 4.28
CA TYR A 25 -7.77 11.12 3.86
C TYR A 25 -8.34 11.99 2.73
N PRO A 26 -7.95 13.27 2.59
CA PRO A 26 -7.12 14.04 3.52
C PRO A 26 -7.85 14.44 4.80
N ASP A 27 -9.18 14.57 4.73
CA ASP A 27 -10.01 14.91 5.87
C ASP A 27 -10.49 13.62 6.57
N LYS A 28 -10.34 13.61 7.88
CA LYS A 28 -10.57 12.48 8.79
C LYS A 28 -11.69 12.77 9.80
N ASP A 29 -12.27 13.97 9.76
CA ASP A 29 -13.38 14.45 10.60
C ASP A 29 -14.54 14.79 9.66
N TYR A 30 -15.15 13.74 9.11
CA TYR A 30 -16.12 13.78 8.01
C TYR A 30 -17.36 14.63 8.36
N ASP A 31 -17.80 14.60 9.62
CA ASP A 31 -18.95 15.37 10.10
C ASP A 31 -18.59 16.68 10.84
N ASN A 32 -17.30 17.00 10.97
CA ASN A 32 -16.76 18.17 11.66
C ASN A 32 -17.12 18.23 13.17
N ASN A 33 -17.22 17.08 13.84
CA ASN A 33 -17.52 16.99 15.27
C ASN A 33 -16.27 17.02 16.17
N GLY A 34 -15.07 17.07 15.58
CA GLY A 34 -13.79 17.08 16.28
C GLY A 34 -13.25 15.70 16.63
N LEU A 35 -13.92 14.63 16.22
CA LEU A 35 -13.45 13.25 16.30
C LEU A 35 -12.97 12.78 14.93
N HIS A 36 -12.25 11.66 14.90
CA HIS A 36 -11.88 11.04 13.63
C HIS A 36 -12.66 9.76 13.39
N GLU A 37 -13.35 9.66 12.26
CA GLU A 37 -14.09 8.46 11.90
C GLU A 37 -13.17 7.28 11.57
N LEU A 38 -13.62 6.10 11.96
CA LEU A 38 -13.01 4.83 11.63
C LEU A 38 -13.95 4.00 10.76
N TYR A 39 -13.48 3.74 9.54
CA TYR A 39 -14.17 2.93 8.56
C TYR A 39 -13.56 1.54 8.48
N GLU A 40 -14.40 0.53 8.44
CA GLU A 40 -13.98 -0.84 8.20
C GLU A 40 -13.60 -1.04 6.73
N VAL A 41 -12.37 -1.47 6.48
CA VAL A 41 -11.88 -1.81 5.13
C VAL A 41 -11.45 -3.28 5.06
N PRO A 42 -11.63 -3.94 3.91
CA PRO A 42 -11.12 -5.29 3.69
C PRO A 42 -9.60 -5.33 3.61
N VAL A 43 -9.05 -6.42 4.14
CA VAL A 43 -7.66 -6.81 3.94
C VAL A 43 -7.58 -7.70 2.70
N TYR A 44 -6.60 -7.45 1.83
CA TYR A 44 -6.38 -8.20 0.59
C TYR A 44 -5.08 -8.99 0.65
N LYS A 45 -5.05 -10.12 -0.05
CA LYS A 45 -3.82 -10.88 -0.27
C LYS A 45 -2.93 -10.18 -1.30
N VAL A 46 -1.64 -10.20 -1.05
CA VAL A 46 -0.58 -9.83 -1.99
C VAL A 46 0.31 -11.03 -2.18
N PHE A 47 0.59 -11.39 -3.43
CA PHE A 47 1.49 -12.50 -3.76
C PHE A 47 2.79 -11.99 -4.33
N LEU A 48 3.89 -12.58 -3.87
CA LEU A 48 5.20 -12.43 -4.48
C LEU A 48 5.50 -13.73 -5.22
N ASP A 49 5.63 -13.65 -6.54
CA ASP A 49 5.91 -14.78 -7.41
C ASP A 49 7.29 -14.64 -8.06
N GLY A 50 8.06 -15.72 -8.10
CA GLY A 50 9.39 -15.75 -8.70
C GLY A 50 9.88 -17.18 -8.91
N THR A 51 11.18 -17.33 -9.13
CA THR A 51 11.84 -18.65 -9.26
C THR A 51 13.08 -18.71 -8.37
N ASP A 52 13.44 -19.89 -7.89
CA ASP A 52 14.70 -20.12 -7.18
C ASP A 52 15.89 -20.34 -8.13
N ALA A 53 17.04 -20.78 -7.60
CA ALA A 53 18.27 -20.97 -8.38
C ALA A 53 18.15 -22.13 -9.38
N ASP A 54 17.31 -23.12 -9.08
CA ASP A 54 17.05 -24.29 -9.93
C ASP A 54 15.91 -24.01 -10.92
N GLY A 55 15.38 -22.78 -10.93
CA GLY A 55 14.24 -22.39 -11.77
C GLY A 55 12.88 -22.87 -11.26
N LYS A 56 12.79 -23.41 -10.04
CA LYS A 56 11.51 -23.86 -9.49
C LYS A 56 10.67 -22.65 -9.06
N PRO A 57 9.36 -22.64 -9.34
CA PRO A 57 8.48 -21.57 -8.92
C PRO A 57 8.45 -21.41 -7.39
N GLN A 58 8.49 -20.17 -6.93
CA GLN A 58 8.38 -19.79 -5.53
C GLN A 58 7.27 -18.75 -5.37
N ARG A 59 6.43 -18.93 -4.35
CA ARG A 59 5.37 -17.97 -3.99
C ARG A 59 5.43 -17.64 -2.51
N ARG A 60 5.35 -16.35 -2.18
CA ARG A 60 5.10 -15.87 -0.81
C ARG A 60 3.80 -15.09 -0.74
N GLU A 61 3.08 -15.24 0.36
CA GLU A 61 1.82 -14.53 0.62
C GLU A 61 2.06 -13.43 1.66
N TRP A 62 1.46 -12.28 1.40
CA TRP A 62 1.40 -11.10 2.26
C TRP A 62 -0.03 -10.58 2.32
N THR A 63 -0.29 -9.65 3.21
CA THR A 63 -1.56 -8.94 3.27
C THR A 63 -1.34 -7.44 3.14
N ALA A 64 -2.33 -6.75 2.60
CA ALA A 64 -2.28 -5.31 2.41
C ALA A 64 -3.67 -4.69 2.44
N LEU A 65 -3.68 -3.39 2.73
CA LEU A 65 -4.84 -2.54 2.50
C LEU A 65 -4.76 -2.00 1.08
N ARG A 66 -5.84 -2.20 0.30
CA ARG A 66 -5.86 -1.92 -1.15
C ARG A 66 -6.77 -0.75 -1.51
N PHE A 67 -7.91 -0.65 -0.84
CA PHE A 67 -8.87 0.44 -1.01
C PHE A 67 -9.04 1.14 0.33
N MET A 68 -9.02 2.46 0.30
CA MET A 68 -9.08 3.31 1.49
C MET A 68 -10.22 4.32 1.38
N PRO A 69 -10.80 4.72 2.53
CA PRO A 69 -11.71 5.85 2.56
C PRO A 69 -10.95 7.12 2.16
N TYR A 70 -11.51 7.88 1.23
CA TYR A 70 -11.02 9.20 0.89
C TYR A 70 -12.17 10.18 1.01
N TRP A 71 -11.94 11.22 1.81
CA TRP A 71 -12.88 12.31 2.02
C TRP A 71 -12.12 13.63 1.96
N ASN A 72 -12.62 14.52 1.11
CA ASN A 72 -12.15 15.88 0.98
C ASN A 72 -13.39 16.77 0.96
N ASP A 73 -13.64 17.54 2.02
CA ASP A 73 -14.87 18.31 2.14
C ASP A 73 -15.06 19.23 0.91
N PRO A 74 -16.16 19.08 0.14
CA PRO A 74 -16.43 19.94 -1.01
C PRO A 74 -16.52 21.43 -0.67
N LYS A 75 -16.92 21.78 0.56
CA LYS A 75 -17.09 23.15 1.04
C LYS A 75 -15.80 23.71 1.64
N MET A 76 -15.08 22.89 2.39
CA MET A 76 -13.85 23.29 3.09
C MET A 76 -12.75 22.25 2.86
N PRO A 77 -12.22 22.13 1.62
CA PRO A 77 -11.22 21.11 1.32
C PRO A 77 -9.97 21.29 2.19
N GLU A 78 -9.33 20.17 2.55
CA GLU A 78 -8.12 20.20 3.38
C GLU A 78 -7.02 21.02 2.66
N PRO A 79 -6.29 21.91 3.36
CA PRO A 79 -5.21 22.67 2.76
C PRO A 79 -4.18 21.79 2.04
N GLY A 80 -3.85 22.15 0.80
CA GLY A 80 -2.97 21.36 -0.08
C GLY A 80 -3.67 20.25 -0.88
N HIS A 81 -4.98 20.08 -0.71
CA HIS A 81 -5.83 19.13 -1.45
C HIS A 81 -6.98 19.83 -2.20
N GLU A 82 -6.91 21.14 -2.41
CA GLU A 82 -7.97 21.94 -3.03
C GLU A 82 -8.23 21.56 -4.50
N ALA A 83 -7.18 21.07 -5.18
CA ALA A 83 -7.23 20.60 -6.57
C ALA A 83 -7.51 19.10 -6.71
N ASP A 84 -7.58 18.37 -5.59
CA ASP A 84 -7.88 16.95 -5.60
C ASP A 84 -9.39 16.68 -5.78
N THR A 85 -9.76 15.41 -5.86
CA THR A 85 -11.18 15.01 -5.92
C THR A 85 -11.91 15.52 -4.68
N LYS A 86 -13.03 16.20 -4.86
CA LYS A 86 -13.89 16.67 -3.77
C LYS A 86 -14.99 15.65 -3.48
N GLY A 87 -15.32 15.50 -2.21
CA GLY A 87 -16.32 14.55 -1.72
C GLY A 87 -15.75 13.18 -1.39
N TRP A 88 -16.65 12.21 -1.23
CA TRP A 88 -16.29 10.85 -0.85
C TRP A 88 -15.91 9.99 -2.06
N VAL A 89 -14.78 9.30 -1.98
CA VAL A 89 -14.43 8.20 -2.90
C VAL A 89 -13.79 7.03 -2.15
N ASN A 90 -13.94 5.82 -2.71
CA ASN A 90 -13.14 4.68 -2.27
C ASN A 90 -11.86 4.69 -3.11
N SER A 91 -10.78 5.25 -2.56
CA SER A 91 -9.54 5.43 -3.30
C SER A 91 -8.77 4.11 -3.42
N GLY A 92 -8.24 3.84 -4.61
CA GLY A 92 -7.44 2.65 -4.89
C GLY A 92 -7.45 2.27 -6.36
N ILE A 93 -6.47 1.45 -6.78
CA ILE A 93 -6.41 0.94 -8.15
C ILE A 93 -7.34 -0.27 -8.31
N HIS A 94 -8.32 -0.16 -9.20
CA HIS A 94 -9.22 -1.26 -9.56
C HIS A 94 -8.50 -2.36 -10.35
N PHE A 95 -7.63 -1.96 -11.28
CA PHE A 95 -6.88 -2.87 -12.14
C PHE A 95 -5.61 -2.19 -12.66
N HIS A 96 -4.55 -2.98 -12.79
CA HIS A 96 -3.28 -2.59 -13.40
C HIS A 96 -2.64 -3.80 -14.06
N LYS A 97 -2.46 -3.75 -15.38
CA LYS A 97 -1.78 -4.81 -16.13
C LYS A 97 -0.36 -5.02 -15.59
N LYS A 98 0.18 -6.22 -15.77
CA LYS A 98 1.58 -6.54 -15.44
C LYS A 98 2.54 -5.59 -16.15
N GLN A 99 3.36 -4.88 -15.38
CA GLN A 99 4.39 -3.97 -15.89
C GLN A 99 5.65 -4.02 -15.01
N HIS A 100 6.80 -3.66 -15.60
CA HIS A 100 8.02 -3.44 -14.81
C HIS A 100 7.84 -2.22 -13.92
N VAL A 101 8.29 -2.34 -12.68
CA VAL A 101 8.47 -1.19 -11.81
C VAL A 101 9.57 -0.32 -12.39
N LEU A 102 9.28 0.97 -12.58
CA LEU A 102 10.24 1.90 -13.17
C LEU A 102 10.98 2.75 -12.13
N HIS A 103 10.42 2.87 -10.93
CA HIS A 103 10.96 3.74 -9.91
C HIS A 103 10.69 3.18 -8.51
N TYR A 104 11.73 3.20 -7.70
CA TYR A 104 11.67 2.91 -6.27
C TYR A 104 12.27 4.13 -5.56
N ASN A 105 11.54 4.67 -4.59
CA ASN A 105 12.00 5.79 -3.78
C ASN A 105 12.35 5.26 -2.38
N PRO A 106 13.65 5.16 -2.02
CA PRO A 106 14.06 4.62 -0.72
C PRO A 106 13.79 5.57 0.46
N HIS A 107 13.61 6.87 0.20
CA HIS A 107 13.43 7.90 1.23
C HIS A 107 11.97 8.28 1.43
N TYR A 108 11.03 7.54 0.82
CA TYR A 108 9.62 7.80 1.02
C TYR A 108 9.23 7.59 2.49
N THR A 109 8.58 8.61 3.06
CA THR A 109 7.95 8.58 4.37
C THR A 109 6.44 8.70 4.23
N VAL A 110 5.73 7.91 5.03
CA VAL A 110 4.28 7.99 5.17
C VAL A 110 3.95 9.30 5.90
N ARG A 111 3.09 10.14 5.32
CA ARG A 111 2.86 11.52 5.79
C ARG A 111 1.71 11.67 6.77
N ASN A 112 0.72 10.79 6.68
CA ASN A 112 -0.52 10.80 7.47
C ASN A 112 -0.39 10.07 8.82
N THR A 113 0.64 9.23 8.99
CA THR A 113 0.89 8.46 10.21
C THR A 113 2.36 8.09 10.33
N THR A 114 2.84 7.85 11.55
CA THR A 114 4.23 7.44 11.80
C THR A 114 4.43 5.99 11.35
N SER A 115 5.36 5.79 10.42
CA SER A 115 5.84 4.49 9.98
C SER A 115 7.23 4.22 10.54
N ALA A 116 7.48 3.00 11.01
CA ALA A 116 8.83 2.54 11.36
C ALA A 116 9.69 2.23 10.13
N PHE A 117 9.07 2.15 8.95
CA PHE A 117 9.70 1.73 7.71
C PHE A 117 9.68 2.85 6.67
N PHE A 118 10.71 2.85 5.83
CA PHE A 118 10.88 3.77 4.70
C PHE A 118 10.76 3.05 3.37
N GLY A 119 10.49 3.84 2.33
CA GLY A 119 10.57 3.39 0.96
C GLY A 119 9.20 3.19 0.31
N SER A 120 9.18 3.29 -1.03
CA SER A 120 7.98 3.04 -1.82
C SER A 120 8.30 2.53 -3.21
N ILE A 121 7.46 1.64 -3.71
CA ILE A 121 7.48 1.12 -5.08
C ILE A 121 6.44 1.91 -5.87
N LYS A 122 6.87 2.65 -6.90
CA LYS A 122 5.96 3.45 -7.72
C LYS A 122 5.27 2.58 -8.77
N VAL A 123 3.94 2.57 -8.75
CA VAL A 123 3.12 1.79 -9.69
C VAL A 123 2.70 2.66 -10.88
N ARG A 124 1.88 3.70 -10.62
CA ARG A 124 1.46 4.68 -11.65
C ARG A 124 1.05 5.99 -11.01
N LYS A 125 1.29 7.12 -11.69
CA LYS A 125 0.94 8.46 -11.18
C LYS A 125 1.43 8.65 -9.74
N HIS A 126 0.52 8.89 -8.79
CA HIS A 126 0.79 9.04 -7.36
C HIS A 126 0.57 7.74 -6.56
N PHE A 127 0.15 6.63 -7.19
CA PHE A 127 -0.11 5.37 -6.49
C PHE A 127 1.18 4.58 -6.27
N LEU A 128 1.38 4.20 -5.01
CA LEU A 128 2.57 3.54 -4.50
C LEU A 128 2.18 2.23 -3.80
N ILE A 129 3.14 1.32 -3.68
CA ILE A 129 3.14 0.26 -2.66
C ILE A 129 4.16 0.67 -1.61
N HIS A 130 3.73 0.82 -0.36
CA HIS A 130 4.60 1.23 0.75
C HIS A 130 4.20 0.54 2.06
N ALA A 131 4.92 0.86 3.12
CA ALA A 131 4.63 0.38 4.46
C ALA A 131 3.22 0.75 4.90
N GLY A 132 2.51 -0.21 5.48
CA GLY A 132 1.24 -0.05 6.15
C GLY A 132 1.35 -0.26 7.66
N PRO A 133 0.23 -0.54 8.34
CA PRO A 133 0.25 -0.84 9.76
C PRO A 133 1.05 -2.12 10.05
N VAL A 134 1.85 -2.10 11.13
CA VAL A 134 2.65 -3.28 11.52
C VAL A 134 1.78 -4.46 11.96
N SER A 135 0.54 -4.19 12.35
CA SER A 135 -0.50 -5.19 12.63
C SER A 135 -1.89 -4.57 12.50
N LEU A 136 -2.94 -5.39 12.44
CA LEU A 136 -4.33 -4.91 12.41
C LEU A 136 -4.74 -4.12 13.65
N ALA A 137 -4.04 -4.30 14.78
CA ALA A 137 -4.28 -3.53 16.00
C ALA A 137 -3.80 -2.08 15.90
N ASN A 138 -2.90 -1.76 14.96
CA ASN A 138 -2.40 -0.41 14.73
C ASN A 138 -3.36 0.34 13.80
N ILE A 139 -4.54 0.67 14.30
CA ILE A 139 -5.64 1.28 13.55
C ILE A 139 -5.32 2.71 13.07
N GLY A 140 -6.12 3.18 12.12
CA GLY A 140 -6.16 4.58 11.72
C GLY A 140 -5.13 4.99 10.68
N TRP A 141 -4.51 4.04 9.98
CA TRP A 141 -3.83 4.30 8.73
C TRP A 141 -4.87 4.66 7.65
N GLY A 142 -4.48 5.46 6.67
CA GLY A 142 -5.39 5.96 5.64
C GLY A 142 -4.65 6.79 4.58
N SER A 143 -4.37 6.20 3.43
CA SER A 143 -3.73 6.88 2.30
C SER A 143 -4.71 7.22 1.19
N ALA A 144 -4.28 8.08 0.27
CA ALA A 144 -5.01 8.42 -0.95
C ALA A 144 -5.01 7.27 -1.99
N GLY A 145 -5.29 6.03 -1.56
CA GLY A 145 -5.45 4.85 -2.41
C GLY A 145 -4.16 4.11 -2.79
N CYS A 146 -3.07 4.36 -2.06
CA CYS A 146 -1.88 3.52 -2.16
C CYS A 146 -2.16 2.12 -1.59
N VAL A 147 -1.30 1.16 -1.92
CA VAL A 147 -1.31 -0.15 -1.27
C VAL A 147 -0.39 -0.10 -0.07
N GLU A 148 -0.94 -0.44 1.08
CA GLU A 148 -0.23 -0.42 2.36
C GLU A 148 0.00 -1.86 2.83
N ILE A 149 1.25 -2.33 2.76
CA ILE A 149 1.62 -3.67 3.19
C ILE A 149 1.49 -3.78 4.71
N ILE A 150 0.72 -4.76 5.19
CA ILE A 150 0.56 -5.03 6.61
C ILE A 150 1.75 -5.86 7.09
N GLY A 151 2.34 -5.47 8.23
CA GLY A 151 3.53 -6.12 8.80
C GLY A 151 4.82 -5.37 8.49
N SER A 152 5.94 -6.10 8.47
CA SER A 152 7.26 -5.51 8.23
C SER A 152 7.49 -5.23 6.75
N PHE A 153 7.53 -3.95 6.38
CA PHE A 153 7.82 -3.56 5.00
C PHE A 153 9.28 -3.84 4.62
N ASP A 154 10.18 -3.91 5.60
CA ASP A 154 11.57 -4.32 5.39
C ASP A 154 11.66 -5.80 5.01
N GLU A 155 10.93 -6.67 5.72
CA GLU A 155 10.85 -8.10 5.39
C GLU A 155 10.17 -8.34 4.03
N PHE A 156 9.13 -7.55 3.71
CA PHE A 156 8.50 -7.59 2.39
C PHE A 156 9.51 -7.31 1.28
N ARG A 157 10.30 -6.23 1.41
CA ARG A 157 11.35 -5.86 0.46
C ARG A 157 12.49 -6.88 0.45
N LEU A 158 12.86 -7.43 1.61
CA LEU A 158 13.87 -8.47 1.72
C LEU A 158 13.46 -9.73 0.94
N HIS A 159 12.19 -10.15 1.03
CA HIS A 159 11.69 -11.26 0.23
C HIS A 159 11.77 -10.98 -1.27
N LEU A 160 11.49 -9.75 -1.72
CA LEU A 160 11.63 -9.39 -3.14
C LEU A 160 13.07 -9.55 -3.62
N ILE A 161 14.05 -9.00 -2.90
CA ILE A 161 15.45 -9.05 -3.32
C ILE A 161 16.02 -10.48 -3.24
N GLN A 162 15.60 -11.27 -2.25
CA GLN A 162 15.98 -12.68 -2.12
C GLN A 162 15.42 -13.52 -3.26
N MET A 163 14.14 -13.35 -3.60
CA MET A 163 13.52 -14.04 -4.73
C MET A 163 14.20 -13.67 -6.05
N ALA A 164 14.54 -12.38 -6.22
CA ALA A 164 15.29 -11.91 -7.38
C ALA A 164 16.73 -12.45 -7.44
N GLY A 165 17.25 -13.02 -6.34
CA GLY A 165 18.63 -13.52 -6.28
C GLY A 165 19.66 -12.40 -6.19
N SER A 166 19.30 -11.25 -5.63
CA SER A 166 20.23 -10.16 -5.36
C SER A 166 21.25 -10.58 -4.30
N SER A 167 22.53 -10.28 -4.55
CA SER A 167 23.61 -10.49 -3.58
C SER A 167 23.84 -9.27 -2.68
N GLN A 168 23.02 -8.22 -2.80
CA GLN A 168 23.12 -7.02 -1.97
C GLN A 168 22.73 -7.36 -0.53
N THR A 169 23.54 -6.93 0.43
CA THR A 169 23.26 -7.09 1.87
C THR A 169 22.37 -5.98 2.41
N ASP A 170 22.43 -4.80 1.79
CA ASP A 170 21.55 -3.67 2.10
C ASP A 170 20.24 -3.77 1.29
N ILE A 171 19.11 -3.68 2.00
CA ILE A 171 17.77 -3.81 1.39
C ILE A 171 17.53 -2.70 0.35
N THR A 172 17.99 -1.49 0.63
CA THR A 172 17.80 -0.36 -0.29
C THR A 172 18.61 -0.55 -1.58
N ALA A 173 19.88 -0.94 -1.48
CA ALA A 173 20.72 -1.27 -2.61
C ALA A 173 20.13 -2.42 -3.43
N GLY A 174 19.65 -3.48 -2.78
CA GLY A 174 18.97 -4.60 -3.45
C GLY A 174 17.73 -4.18 -4.21
N MET A 175 16.86 -3.36 -3.60
CA MET A 175 15.65 -2.86 -4.27
C MET A 175 15.99 -1.97 -5.47
N LEU A 176 16.98 -1.07 -5.33
CA LEU A 176 17.46 -0.24 -6.45
C LEU A 176 18.05 -1.10 -7.58
N GLU A 177 18.82 -2.13 -7.24
CA GLU A 177 19.41 -3.06 -8.19
C GLU A 177 18.35 -3.80 -9.01
N ILE A 178 17.37 -4.44 -8.36
CA ILE A 178 16.34 -5.24 -9.07
C ILE A 178 15.41 -4.36 -9.92
N VAL A 179 15.16 -3.12 -9.50
CA VAL A 179 14.37 -2.15 -10.27
C VAL A 179 15.17 -1.65 -11.48
N ALA A 180 16.44 -1.27 -11.29
CA ALA A 180 17.33 -0.85 -12.37
C ALA A 180 17.52 -1.97 -13.43
N ALA A 181 17.63 -3.22 -12.98
CA ALA A 181 17.74 -4.40 -13.83
C ALA A 181 16.41 -4.85 -14.47
N ARG A 182 15.30 -4.13 -14.25
CA ARG A 182 13.94 -4.45 -14.74
C ARG A 182 13.42 -5.81 -14.28
N LYS A 183 13.85 -6.29 -13.12
CA LYS A 183 13.47 -7.60 -12.57
C LYS A 183 12.27 -7.56 -11.65
N LEU A 184 11.90 -6.39 -11.14
CA LEU A 184 10.67 -6.22 -10.36
C LEU A 184 9.49 -5.86 -11.27
N LEU A 185 8.44 -6.68 -11.23
CA LEU A 185 7.17 -6.46 -11.91
C LEU A 185 6.04 -6.28 -10.90
N VAL A 186 4.99 -5.58 -11.32
CA VAL A 186 3.79 -5.36 -10.52
C VAL A 186 2.54 -5.52 -11.37
N GLN A 187 1.51 -6.12 -10.80
CA GLN A 187 0.15 -6.15 -11.36
C GLN A 187 -0.90 -6.03 -10.25
N TYR A 188 -2.09 -5.59 -10.63
CA TYR A 188 -3.25 -5.53 -9.77
C TYR A 188 -4.39 -6.28 -10.47
N ASP A 189 -4.86 -7.35 -9.85
CA ASP A 189 -6.04 -8.08 -10.33
C ASP A 189 -7.26 -7.18 -10.26
N MET A 190 -8.23 -7.37 -11.16
CA MET A 190 -9.47 -6.60 -11.13
C MET A 190 -10.20 -6.81 -9.79
N ALA A 191 -10.47 -5.73 -9.07
CA ALA A 191 -11.30 -5.77 -7.87
C ALA A 191 -12.27 -4.58 -7.83
N THR A 192 -13.48 -4.85 -7.36
CA THR A 192 -14.51 -3.84 -7.10
C THR A 192 -14.23 -3.17 -5.75
N PRO A 193 -14.21 -1.82 -5.68
CA PRO A 193 -14.09 -1.13 -4.40
C PRO A 193 -15.25 -1.50 -3.46
N PRO A 194 -14.97 -1.76 -2.17
CA PRO A 194 -16.02 -2.04 -1.17
C PRO A 194 -16.84 -0.78 -0.87
N ASN A 195 -18.05 -0.91 -0.29
CA ASN A 195 -18.84 0.25 0.13
C ASN A 195 -18.34 0.79 1.51
N ILE A 196 -17.20 1.46 1.49
CA ILE A 196 -16.52 1.92 2.72
C ILE A 196 -17.34 2.98 3.46
N LYS A 197 -18.06 3.86 2.74
CA LYS A 197 -18.86 4.93 3.36
C LYS A 197 -19.92 4.39 4.33
N SER A 198 -20.56 3.28 3.96
CA SER A 198 -21.55 2.61 4.82
C SER A 198 -20.93 1.78 5.95
N ALA A 199 -19.61 1.64 5.98
CA ALA A 199 -18.88 0.80 6.91
C ALA A 199 -18.24 1.60 8.05
N LEU A 200 -18.84 2.73 8.45
CA LEU A 200 -18.48 3.44 9.67
C LEU A 200 -18.65 2.50 10.88
N ARG A 201 -17.62 2.42 11.73
CA ARG A 201 -17.60 1.54 12.92
C ARG A 201 -17.37 2.27 14.23
N GLY A 202 -16.99 3.53 14.18
CA GLY A 202 -16.81 4.35 15.36
C GLY A 202 -15.92 5.53 15.08
N GLU A 203 -15.52 6.19 16.15
CA GLU A 203 -14.76 7.43 16.13
C GLU A 203 -13.68 7.37 17.21
N ILE A 204 -12.61 8.13 17.01
CA ILE A 204 -11.56 8.30 18.01
C ILE A 204 -11.21 9.76 18.20
N MET A 205 -10.87 10.12 19.44
CA MET A 205 -10.30 11.42 19.73
C MET A 205 -9.00 11.63 18.92
N PRO A 206 -8.75 12.85 18.41
CA PRO A 206 -7.46 13.21 17.88
C PRO A 206 -6.37 12.98 18.92
N ARG A 207 -5.27 12.33 18.53
CA ARG A 207 -4.10 12.26 19.41
C ARG A 207 -3.61 13.69 19.63
N ARG A 208 -3.55 14.13 20.89
CA ARG A 208 -2.86 15.38 21.26
C ARG A 208 -1.40 15.22 20.85
N SER A 209 -0.95 16.08 19.95
CA SER A 209 0.46 16.22 19.55
C SER A 209 1.31 16.71 20.72
#